data_AF-A0A8S8XMQ5-F1
#
_entry.id   AF-A0A8S8XMQ5-F1
#
_cell.length_a   1.000
_cell.length_b   1.000
_cell.length_c   1.000
_cell.angle_alpha   90.00
_cell.angle_beta   90.00
_cell.angle_gamma   90.00
#
_symmetry.space_group_name_H-M   'P 1'
#
loop_
_entity.id
_entity.type
_entity.pdbx_description
1 polymer ?
#
loop_
_entity_poly.entity_id
_entity_poly.type
_entity_poly.pdbx_seq_one_letter_code
_entity_poly.pdbx_strand_id
1 'polypeptide(L)' 'MKGMSARDLLLIFGTETGNAEELAEDVGHLSRNLDFNPKVMDMEDISLKDISSSKRLIVVCSTWGKG' A
#
# COMPACT_ATOMS: atom_id res chain seq x y z
N MET A 1 15.04 -2.27 17.47
CA MET A 1 13.97 -1.95 16.50
C MET A 1 14.60 -1.85 15.13
N LYS A 2 14.20 -2.67 14.15
CA LYS A 2 14.75 -2.62 12.79
C LYS A 2 14.20 -1.35 12.12
N GLY A 3 15.06 -0.37 11.84
CA GLY A 3 14.66 0.83 11.12
C GLY A 3 14.25 0.52 9.68
N MET A 4 13.37 1.33 9.11
CA MET A 4 12.88 1.12 7.75
C MET A 4 14.01 1.17 6.70
N SER A 5 14.06 0.13 5.87
CA SER A 5 14.98 0.00 4.75
C SER A 5 14.62 0.96 3.62
N ALA A 6 15.60 1.29 2.76
CA ALA A 6 15.34 2.02 1.51
C ALA A 6 14.44 1.24 0.54
N ARG A 7 14.31 -0.08 0.75
CA ARG A 7 13.51 -1.01 -0.05
C ARG A 7 12.13 -1.32 0.54
N ASP A 8 11.78 -0.80 1.71
CA ASP A 8 10.43 -0.98 2.24
C ASP A 8 9.44 -0.16 1.40
N LEU A 9 8.31 -0.78 1.05
CA LEU A 9 7.25 -0.18 0.24
C LEU A 9 5.91 -0.45 0.92
N LEU A 10 5.24 0.60 1.39
CA LEU A 10 3.87 0.50 1.88
C LEU A 10 2.90 0.67 0.70
N LEU A 11 1.97 -0.26 0.56
CA LEU A 11 0.86 -0.23 -0.39
C LEU A 11 -0.42 -0.20 0.42
N ILE A 12 -1.23 0.84 0.25
CA ILE A 12 -2.55 0.92 0.89
C ILE A 12 -3.65 0.96 -0.16
N PHE A 13 -4.76 0.30 0.12
CA PHE A 13 -5.92 0.32 -0.77
C PHE A 13 -7.21 0.74 -0.08
N GLY A 14 -8.07 1.41 -0.84
CA GLY A 14 -9.45 1.72 -0.46
C GLY A 14 -10.38 1.21 -1.56
N THR A 15 -11.30 0.31 -1.23
CA THR A 15 -12.15 -0.39 -2.21
C THR A 15 -13.53 -0.70 -1.63
N GLU A 16 -14.56 -0.74 -2.48
CA GLU A 16 -15.89 -1.23 -2.11
C GLU A 16 -16.15 -2.64 -2.67
N THR A 17 -15.68 -2.92 -3.89
CA THR A 17 -15.96 -4.17 -4.62
C THR A 17 -14.69 -5.00 -4.92
N GLY A 18 -13.56 -4.68 -4.28
CA GLY A 18 -12.31 -5.46 -4.39
C GLY A 18 -11.33 -5.04 -5.49
N ASN A 19 -11.73 -4.28 -6.51
CA ASN A 19 -10.83 -3.96 -7.63
C ASN A 19 -9.54 -3.21 -7.23
N ALA A 20 -9.62 -2.31 -6.25
CA ALA A 20 -8.45 -1.56 -5.80
C ALA A 20 -7.50 -2.41 -4.92
N GLU A 21 -8.05 -3.39 -4.21
CA GLU A 21 -7.31 -4.38 -3.43
C GLU A 21 -6.51 -5.30 -4.36
N GLU A 22 -7.17 -5.90 -5.35
CA GLU A 22 -6.54 -6.78 -6.35
C GLU A 22 -5.38 -6.05 -7.06
N LEU A 23 -5.59 -4.80 -7.47
CA LEU A 23 -4.54 -3.99 -8.08
C LEU A 23 -3.37 -3.71 -7.11
N ALA A 24 -3.64 -3.47 -5.83
CA ALA A 24 -2.59 -3.27 -4.83
C ALA A 24 -1.78 -4.55 -4.56
N GLU A 25 -2.43 -5.71 -4.54
CA GLU A 25 -1.77 -7.01 -4.46
C GLU A 25 -0.86 -7.26 -5.66
N ASP A 26 -1.36 -7.02 -6.88
CA ASP A 26 -0.59 -7.13 -8.12
C ASP A 26 0.66 -6.24 -8.12
N VAL A 27 0.52 -4.98 -7.70
CA VAL A 27 1.66 -4.07 -7.55
C VAL A 27 2.64 -4.60 -6.50
N GLY A 28 2.15 -5.16 -5.40
CA GLY A 28 2.95 -5.86 -4.41
C GLY A 28 3.75 -7.01 -5.03
N HIS A 29 3.11 -7.89 -5.82
CA HIS A 29 3.76 -9.00 -6.51
C HIS A 29 4.85 -8.52 -7.48
N LEU A 30 4.55 -7.54 -8.33
CA LEU A 30 5.50 -6.99 -9.30
C LEU A 30 6.69 -6.29 -8.63
N SER A 31 6.46 -5.57 -7.52
CA SER A 31 7.52 -4.84 -6.82
C SER A 31 8.60 -5.74 -6.23
N ARG A 32 8.27 -6.99 -5.88
CA ARG A 32 9.25 -7.97 -5.39
C ARG A 32 10.31 -8.28 -6.44
N ASN A 33 9.96 -8.25 -7.73
CA ASN A 33 10.91 -8.43 -8.84
C ASN A 33 11.91 -7.25 -8.98
N LEU A 34 11.66 -6.14 -8.29
CA LEU A 34 12.50 -4.95 -8.26
C LEU A 34 13.24 -4.78 -6.92
N ASP A 35 13.35 -5.87 -6.15
CA ASP A 35 13.98 -5.94 -4.81
C ASP A 35 13.30 -5.03 -3.76
N PHE A 36 12.00 -4.78 -3.88
CA PHE A 36 11.23 -4.12 -2.82
C PHE A 36 10.69 -5.14 -1.79
N ASN A 37 10.46 -4.65 -0.57
CA ASN A 37 9.77 -5.33 0.51
C ASN A 37 8.36 -4.73 0.65
N PRO A 38 7.39 -5.12 -0.20
CA PRO A 38 6.04 -4.58 -0.14
C PRO A 38 5.30 -5.06 1.11
N LYS A 39 4.52 -4.16 1.70
CA LYS A 39 3.46 -4.46 2.68
C LYS A 39 2.16 -3.88 2.13
N VAL A 40 1.22 -4.75 1.79
CA VAL A 40 -0.13 -4.36 1.34
C VAL A 40 -1.04 -4.31 2.58
N MET A 41 -1.84 -3.25 2.70
CA MET A 41 -2.76 -3.04 3.81
C MET A 41 -4.06 -2.37 3.34
N ASP A 42 -5.16 -2.72 3.99
CA ASP A 42 -6.39 -1.93 3.89
C ASP A 42 -6.16 -0.55 4.53
N MET A 43 -6.75 0.50 3.93
CA MET A 43 -6.80 1.83 4.53
C MET A 43 -7.55 1.88 5.85
N GLU A 44 -8.49 0.96 6.11
CA GLU A 44 -9.17 0.88 7.41
C GLU A 44 -8.23 0.43 8.53
N ASP A 45 -7.19 -0.34 8.20
CA ASP A 45 -6.23 -0.90 9.16
C ASP A 45 -4.95 -0.04 9.34
N ILE A 46 -4.83 1.07 8.60
CA ILE A 46 -3.62 1.91 8.62
C ILE A 46 -3.71 3.00 9.71
N SER A 47 -2.59 3.24 10.41
CA SER A 47 -2.47 4.43 11.27
C SER A 47 -1.73 5.58 10.57
N LEU A 48 -1.97 6.81 11.03
CA LEU A 48 -1.18 7.98 10.60
C LEU A 48 0.32 7.81 10.88
N LYS A 49 0.68 7.01 11.90
CA LYS A 49 2.07 6.69 12.22
C LYS A 49 2.70 5.78 11.17
N ASP A 50 1.95 4.81 10.64
CA ASP A 50 2.44 3.94 9.56
C ASP A 50 2.72 4.76 8.29
N ILE A 51 1.83 5.70 7.98
CA ILE A 51 1.99 6.61 6.83
C ILE A 51 3.20 7.53 7.05
N SER A 52 3.26 8.25 8.19
CA SER A 52 4.32 9.23 8.46
C SER A 52 5.71 8.61 8.63
N SER A 53 5.79 7.35 9.07
CA SER A 53 7.06 6.63 9.13
C SER A 53 7.48 6.07 7.77
N SER A 54 6.55 5.93 6.82
CA SER A 54 6.82 5.30 5.53
C SER A 54 7.69 6.16 4.61
N LYS A 55 8.78 5.57 4.13
CA LYS A 55 9.69 6.20 3.14
C LYS A 55 9.14 6.16 1.72
N ARG A 56 8.32 5.15 1.41
CA ARG A 56 7.69 4.96 0.11
C ARG A 56 6.29 4.42 0.32
N LEU A 57 5.31 5.11 -0.25
CA LEU A 57 3.90 4.81 -0.15
C LEU A 57 3.30 4.81 -1.56
N ILE A 58 2.54 3.78 -1.88
CA ILE A 58 1.64 3.74 -3.04
C ILE A 58 0.22 3.64 -2.49
N VAL A 59 -0.68 4.46 -3.06
CA VAL A 59 -2.09 4.52 -2.69
C VAL A 59 -2.91 4.07 -3.88
N VAL A 60 -3.76 3.07 -3.69
CA VAL A 60 -4.65 2.52 -4.72
C VAL A 60 -6.09 2.65 -4.23
N CYS A 61 -6.85 3.61 -4.75
CA CYS A 61 -8.20 3.87 -4.25
C CYS A 61 -9.18 3.95 -5.41
N SER A 62 -10.33 3.30 -5.27
CA SER A 62 -11.49 3.58 -6.11
C SER A 62 -12.27 4.76 -5.55
N THR A 63 -13.06 5.42 -6.39
CA THR A 63 -13.96 6.51 -5.98
C THR A 63 -15.39 6.03 -6.02
N TRP A 64 -16.23 6.54 -5.12
CA TRP A 64 -17.67 6.31 -5.15
C TRP A 64 -18.43 7.64 -5.09
N GLY A 65 -19.64 7.70 -5.64
CA GLY A 65 -20.48 8.90 -5.58
C GLY A 65 -19.97 10.07 -6.44
N LYS A 66 -19.56 11.19 -5.80
CA LYS A 66 -19.12 12.44 -6.46
C LYS A 66 -17.65 12.78 -6.13
N GLY A 67 -16.80 11.77 -6.26
CA GLY A 67 -15.40 11.84 -5.79
C GLY A 67 -15.31 11.78 -4.27
#